data_AF-A0A4R0QZU1-F1
#
_entry.id   AF-A0A4R0QZU1-F1
#
_cell.length_a   1.000
_cell.length_b   1.000
_cell.length_c   1.000
_cell.angle_alpha   90.00
_cell.angle_beta   90.00
_cell.angle_gamma   90.00
#
_symmetry.space_group_name_H-M   'P 1'
#
loop_
_entity.id
_entity.type
_entity.pdbx_description
1 polymer ?
#
loop_
_entity_poly.entity_id
_entity_poly.type
_entity_poly.pdbx_seq_one_letter_code
_entity_poly.pdbx_strand_id
1 'polypeptide(L)'
;MSTNITEYDRMNIANVEYDDYTVYDAKRNHVVKYGPHRNKVLGTLVDVVDDKSTGLKMYVVKTDENHYSVLFQGSQAPDSVNHLPDAWKDWGGNDASLASKIIFGGTGPTPQLEAASKALNTTMAKYPNASFDVYGHSLGSMCAQYAAVTSTHSNQIKSVYAYEGPNIYSLLSQSERSQALKMKNKIHNYIDRKDIVSLGYANRMAAVGHVRDVYSKDLGLDKVSQHLWGGYQWQKDGSLPLAPPDMNEMKNVLAYYRKTYPSMANTRAGRFVLDYIQSQYCMDAFVSDTSTLENDINTIHDDAVQLLQSKLALAITTMTTNLNVLNPDSINHELYQRGLTNKQALARLDHAYEVFKSATTAVNQKSERLQEKIQQGIQHAMDTDTQLADSVQKVMDKYYCDVVQPQIMRQQTQHRITAYLILNATTNITPHGPTVTPLLRLSPFSAY
;
A
#
# COMPACT_ATOMS: atom_id res chain seq x y z
N MET A 1 8.28 -3.26 26.83
CA MET A 1 7.19 -4.16 26.42
C MET A 1 7.10 -4.08 24.92
N SER A 2 7.41 -5.16 24.19
CA SER A 2 7.18 -5.21 22.75
C SER A 2 5.68 -5.39 22.51
N THR A 3 4.94 -4.29 22.42
CA THR A 3 3.60 -4.32 21.84
C THR A 3 3.77 -4.76 20.39
N ASN A 4 3.22 -5.92 20.01
CA ASN A 4 3.17 -6.31 18.60
C ASN A 4 2.40 -5.23 17.84
N ILE A 5 3.12 -4.43 17.04
CA ILE A 5 2.53 -3.41 16.16
C ILE A 5 1.86 -4.15 14.99
N THR A 6 0.54 -4.03 14.88
CA THR A 6 -0.26 -4.60 13.78
C THR A 6 -0.20 -3.72 12.53
N GLU A 7 -0.68 -4.20 11.40
CA GLU A 7 -0.77 -3.40 10.17
C GLU A 7 -1.68 -2.16 10.35
N TYR A 8 -2.76 -2.30 11.11
CA TYR A 8 -3.61 -1.17 11.50
C TYR A 8 -2.85 -0.15 12.34
N ASP A 9 -2.01 -0.61 13.26
CA ASP A 9 -1.16 0.29 14.06
C ASP A 9 -0.13 1.01 13.18
N ARG A 10 0.47 0.34 12.18
CA ARG A 10 1.41 0.97 11.23
C ARG A 10 0.76 2.05 10.37
N MET A 11 -0.43 1.78 9.85
CA MET A 11 -1.20 2.80 9.12
C MET A 11 -1.51 4.00 10.03
N ASN A 12 -1.93 3.74 11.27
CA ASN A 12 -2.21 4.81 12.23
C ASN A 12 -0.95 5.59 12.62
N ILE A 13 0.22 4.95 12.64
CA ILE A 13 1.52 5.62 12.82
C ILE A 13 1.84 6.50 11.61
N ALA A 14 1.64 6.02 10.38
CA ALA A 14 1.81 6.83 9.18
C ALA A 14 0.89 8.07 9.22
N ASN A 15 -0.38 7.90 9.61
CA ASN A 15 -1.33 9.00 9.75
C ASN A 15 -0.92 10.09 10.80
N VAL A 16 0.08 9.84 11.65
CA VAL A 16 0.66 10.87 12.53
C VAL A 16 1.39 11.94 11.73
N GLU A 17 1.82 11.66 10.49
CA GLU A 17 2.46 12.63 9.60
C GLU A 17 1.60 13.89 9.34
N TYR A 18 0.28 13.79 9.54
CA TYR A 18 -0.67 14.88 9.40
C TYR A 18 -0.93 15.67 10.69
N ASP A 19 -0.36 15.26 11.83
CA ASP A 19 -0.37 16.09 13.04
C ASP A 19 0.45 17.36 12.80
N ASP A 20 0.15 18.45 13.52
CA ASP A 20 0.86 19.72 13.38
C ASP A 20 1.96 19.92 14.43
N TYR A 21 2.92 18.98 14.46
CA TYR A 21 4.08 19.14 15.33
C TYR A 21 5.06 20.18 14.79
N THR A 22 5.66 20.92 15.73
CA THR A 22 6.62 21.97 15.44
C THR A 22 7.99 21.68 16.06
N VAL A 23 9.01 22.43 15.63
CA VAL A 23 10.34 22.40 16.26
C VAL A 23 10.27 22.71 17.78
N TYR A 24 9.27 23.47 18.22
CA TYR A 24 9.07 23.78 19.64
C TYR A 24 8.56 22.58 20.45
N ASP A 25 7.79 21.69 19.82
CA ASP A 25 7.33 20.43 20.41
C ASP A 25 8.48 19.44 20.56
N ALA A 26 9.35 19.34 19.54
CA ALA A 26 10.57 18.53 19.61
C ALA A 26 11.49 18.98 20.75
N LYS A 27 11.70 20.30 20.90
CA LYS A 27 12.50 20.87 22.01
C LYS A 27 11.93 20.55 23.40
N ARG A 28 10.63 20.24 23.48
CA ARG A 28 9.94 19.85 24.72
C ARG A 28 9.84 18.36 24.92
N ASN A 29 10.41 17.54 24.02
CA ASN A 29 10.24 16.10 24.03
C ASN A 29 8.75 15.73 24.06
N HIS A 30 7.96 16.35 23.18
CA HIS A 30 6.51 16.09 23.11
C HIS A 30 6.22 14.60 22.91
N VAL A 31 5.23 14.07 23.63
CA VAL A 31 4.81 12.67 23.50
C VAL A 31 3.94 12.51 22.26
N VAL A 32 4.44 11.79 21.27
CA VAL A 32 3.72 11.48 20.05
C VAL A 32 2.81 10.29 20.29
N LYS A 33 1.56 10.42 19.86
CA LYS A 33 0.53 9.40 19.99
C LYS A 33 -0.01 8.97 18.63
N TYR A 34 -0.54 7.75 18.55
CA TYR A 34 -1.15 7.17 17.36
C TYR A 34 -2.42 6.40 17.73
N GLY A 35 -3.06 5.80 16.74
CA GLY A 35 -4.29 5.02 16.89
C GLY A 35 -5.56 5.87 16.82
N PRO A 36 -6.74 5.23 16.88
CA PRO A 36 -8.02 5.92 16.91
C PRO A 36 -8.05 6.95 18.04
N HIS A 37 -8.32 8.22 17.69
CA HIS A 37 -8.32 9.34 18.64
C HIS A 37 -6.98 9.54 19.39
N ARG A 38 -5.84 9.14 18.79
CA ARG A 38 -4.49 9.31 19.36
C ARG A 38 -4.37 8.69 20.77
N ASN A 39 -4.92 7.49 20.95
CA ASN A 39 -5.03 6.81 22.24
C ASN A 39 -3.82 5.93 22.63
N LYS A 40 -2.91 5.64 21.70
CA LYS A 40 -1.68 4.86 21.93
C LYS A 40 -0.46 5.77 21.88
N VAL A 41 0.58 5.49 22.67
CA VAL A 41 1.84 6.25 22.67
C VAL A 41 2.80 5.63 21.66
N LEU A 42 3.29 6.43 20.71
CA LEU A 42 4.34 6.03 19.77
C LEU A 42 5.73 6.22 20.40
N GLY A 43 5.96 7.39 21.01
CA GLY A 43 7.26 7.74 21.54
C GLY A 43 7.42 9.24 21.80
N THR A 44 8.66 9.69 21.78
CA THR A 44 9.02 11.09 22.05
C THR A 44 9.47 11.76 20.76
N LEU A 45 8.89 12.91 20.41
CA LEU A 45 9.33 13.73 19.28
C LEU A 45 10.71 14.32 19.57
N VAL A 46 11.70 14.03 18.73
CA VAL A 46 13.09 14.48 18.92
C VAL A 46 13.59 15.42 17.82
N ASP A 47 12.97 15.41 16.65
CA ASP A 47 13.31 16.34 15.57
C ASP A 47 12.09 16.62 14.68
N VAL A 48 12.05 17.82 14.10
CA VAL A 48 11.06 18.25 13.10
C VAL A 48 11.80 19.00 12.01
N VAL A 49 11.67 18.54 10.78
CA VAL A 49 12.09 19.27 9.59
C VAL A 49 10.84 19.86 8.96
N ASP A 50 10.82 21.18 8.78
CA ASP A 50 9.74 21.92 8.11
C ASP A 50 10.38 22.90 7.12
N ASP A 51 10.71 22.38 5.93
CA ASP A 51 11.33 23.12 4.86
C ASP A 51 10.27 23.66 3.90
N LYS A 52 9.85 24.90 4.17
CA LYS A 52 8.86 25.62 3.36
C LYS A 52 9.28 25.83 1.90
N SER A 53 10.58 25.80 1.59
CA SER A 53 11.07 26.03 0.23
C SER A 53 10.83 24.84 -0.69
N THR A 54 10.87 23.63 -0.13
CA THR A 54 10.63 22.38 -0.86
C THR A 54 9.26 21.78 -0.55
N GLY A 55 8.60 22.22 0.52
CA GLY A 55 7.36 21.64 1.04
C GLY A 55 7.58 20.40 1.91
N LEU A 56 8.83 20.03 2.21
CA LEU A 56 9.12 18.88 3.06
C LEU A 56 8.71 19.15 4.51
N LYS A 57 7.85 18.30 5.06
CA LYS A 57 7.65 18.17 6.50
C LYS A 57 7.97 16.74 6.93
N MET A 58 8.82 16.59 7.94
CA MET A 58 9.30 15.30 8.43
C MET A 58 9.40 15.32 9.96
N TYR A 59 8.91 14.27 10.61
CA TYR A 59 9.02 14.09 12.05
C TYR A 59 9.94 12.92 12.40
N VAL A 60 10.72 13.08 13.45
CA VAL A 60 11.57 12.02 14.01
C VAL A 60 11.11 11.72 15.42
N VAL A 61 10.63 10.51 15.64
CA VAL A 61 10.08 10.06 16.92
C VAL A 61 10.97 8.97 17.48
N LYS A 62 11.53 9.17 18.66
CA LYS A 62 12.23 8.14 19.42
C LYS A 62 11.21 7.20 20.06
N THR A 63 11.15 5.97 19.56
CA THR A 63 10.19 4.95 19.99
C THR A 63 10.76 3.97 21.00
N ASP A 64 12.09 3.80 21.01
CA ASP A 64 12.83 3.02 22.01
C ASP A 64 14.25 3.62 22.19
N GLU A 65 15.09 3.03 23.04
CA GLU A 65 16.45 3.51 23.34
C GLU A 65 17.27 3.75 22.06
N ASN A 66 17.24 2.80 21.13
CA ASN A 66 17.97 2.81 19.85
C ASN A 66 17.06 2.54 18.64
N HIS A 67 15.78 2.94 18.72
CA HIS A 67 14.83 2.82 17.62
C HIS A 67 14.04 4.11 17.41
N TYR A 68 13.90 4.50 16.15
CA TYR A 68 13.21 5.72 15.75
C TYR A 68 12.21 5.43 14.63
N SER A 69 11.10 6.16 14.64
CA SER A 69 10.18 6.27 13.52
C SER A 69 10.38 7.62 12.83
N VAL A 70 10.53 7.60 11.51
CA VAL A 70 10.57 8.81 10.67
C VAL A 70 9.27 8.88 9.87
N LEU A 71 8.57 9.99 9.96
CA LEU A 71 7.27 10.21 9.31
C LEU A 71 7.43 11.33 8.28
N PHE A 72 7.21 11.02 6.99
CA PHE A 72 7.20 12.03 5.93
C PHE A 72 5.76 12.44 5.63
N GLN A 73 5.44 13.72 5.81
CA GLN A 73 4.10 14.24 5.54
C GLN A 73 3.78 14.18 4.04
N GLY A 74 2.67 13.52 3.72
CA GLY A 74 2.00 13.64 2.44
C GLY A 74 1.22 14.94 2.30
N SER A 75 0.65 15.10 1.11
CA SER A 75 -0.18 16.25 0.75
C SER A 75 -1.45 16.28 1.60
N GLN A 76 -1.93 17.48 1.94
CA GLN A 76 -3.23 17.62 2.60
C GLN A 76 -4.35 17.59 1.56
N ALA A 77 -5.36 16.76 1.79
CA ALA A 77 -6.51 16.65 0.88
C ALA A 77 -7.39 17.92 0.95
N PRO A 78 -7.93 18.41 -0.18
CA PRO A 78 -8.96 19.45 -0.18
C PRO A 78 -10.32 18.87 0.25
N ASP A 79 -11.20 19.75 0.73
CA ASP A 79 -12.48 19.40 1.38
C ASP A 79 -13.53 18.75 0.45
N SER A 80 -13.35 18.78 -0.88
CA SER A 80 -14.26 18.13 -1.82
C SER A 80 -13.61 17.93 -3.18
N VAL A 81 -13.53 16.68 -3.67
CA VAL A 81 -13.25 16.45 -5.10
C VAL A 81 -14.00 15.25 -5.67
N ASN A 82 -14.67 15.47 -6.80
CA ASN A 82 -15.53 14.46 -7.45
C ASN A 82 -14.99 14.00 -8.83
N HIS A 83 -13.89 14.59 -9.33
CA HIS A 83 -13.36 14.32 -10.67
C HIS A 83 -11.84 14.16 -10.66
N LEU A 84 -11.35 13.14 -11.38
CA LEU A 84 -9.93 12.77 -11.49
C LEU A 84 -9.02 13.98 -11.79
N PRO A 85 -9.19 14.76 -12.88
CA PRO A 85 -8.28 15.86 -13.20
C PRO A 85 -8.29 16.99 -12.16
N ASP A 86 -9.44 17.24 -11.54
CA ASP A 86 -9.62 18.28 -10.53
C ASP A 86 -9.01 17.83 -9.18
N ALA A 87 -9.14 16.55 -8.83
CA ALA A 87 -8.53 15.95 -7.62
C ALA A 87 -7.02 16.13 -7.64
N TRP A 88 -6.41 15.83 -8.79
CA TRP A 88 -4.97 15.96 -9.00
C TRP A 88 -4.47 17.40 -8.96
N LYS A 89 -5.28 18.36 -9.39
CA LYS A 89 -4.92 19.78 -9.40
C LYS A 89 -5.09 20.42 -8.03
N ASP A 90 -6.09 19.96 -7.27
CA ASP A 90 -6.48 20.53 -5.98
C ASP A 90 -5.74 19.87 -4.80
N TRP A 91 -5.07 18.73 -4.99
CA TRP A 91 -4.28 18.02 -3.97
C TRP A 91 -2.95 18.67 -3.55
N GLY A 92 -2.65 19.87 -4.06
CA GLY A 92 -1.48 20.67 -3.66
C GLY A 92 -0.56 21.03 -4.82
N GLY A 93 -0.09 22.27 -4.87
CA GLY A 93 0.69 22.81 -6.00
C GLY A 93 2.06 22.15 -6.22
N ASN A 94 2.69 21.60 -5.16
CA ASN A 94 3.96 20.88 -5.27
C ASN A 94 3.75 19.38 -5.60
N ASP A 95 2.67 18.78 -5.08
CA ASP A 95 2.30 17.38 -5.31
C ASP A 95 1.84 17.13 -6.73
N ALA A 96 1.03 18.07 -7.26
CA ALA A 96 0.63 18.11 -8.64
C ALA A 96 1.84 18.07 -9.57
N SER A 97 2.98 18.68 -9.21
CA SER A 97 4.19 18.69 -10.05
C SER A 97 4.91 17.34 -10.10
N LEU A 98 4.96 16.59 -8.99
CA LEU A 98 5.67 15.31 -8.92
C LEU A 98 4.82 14.16 -9.47
N ALA A 99 3.52 14.15 -9.17
CA ALA A 99 2.60 13.24 -9.82
C ALA A 99 2.45 13.56 -11.31
N SER A 100 2.46 14.85 -11.68
CA SER A 100 2.61 15.30 -13.08
C SER A 100 3.87 14.74 -13.71
N LYS A 101 5.03 14.74 -13.05
CA LYS A 101 6.23 14.08 -13.61
C LYS A 101 6.00 12.58 -13.88
N ILE A 102 5.33 11.86 -12.99
CA ILE A 102 5.01 10.44 -13.20
C ILE A 102 3.95 10.23 -14.29
N ILE A 103 2.95 11.11 -14.38
CA ILE A 103 1.83 11.05 -15.34
C ILE A 103 2.20 11.62 -16.71
N PHE A 104 3.20 12.49 -16.79
CA PHE A 104 3.60 13.19 -18.02
C PHE A 104 5.08 12.95 -18.38
N GLY A 105 5.77 12.01 -17.75
CA GLY A 105 7.08 11.52 -18.22
C GLY A 105 8.26 12.44 -17.93
N GLY A 106 8.24 13.16 -16.80
CA GLY A 106 9.41 13.86 -16.29
C GLY A 106 10.49 12.91 -15.77
N THR A 107 11.75 13.34 -15.79
CA THR A 107 12.90 12.58 -15.26
C THR A 107 13.49 13.26 -14.03
N GLY A 108 14.15 12.45 -13.18
CA GLY A 108 14.87 12.91 -11.99
C GLY A 108 13.97 13.29 -10.80
N PRO A 109 14.55 13.33 -9.59
CA PRO A 109 13.82 13.66 -8.37
C PRO A 109 13.29 15.10 -8.39
N THR A 110 12.35 15.42 -7.52
CA THR A 110 11.98 16.81 -7.21
C THR A 110 12.82 17.33 -6.05
N PRO A 111 12.90 18.66 -5.86
CA PRO A 111 13.58 19.25 -4.70
C PRO A 111 13.09 18.68 -3.35
N GLN A 112 11.81 18.33 -3.25
CA GLN A 112 11.26 17.73 -2.03
C GLN A 112 11.76 16.31 -1.77
N LEU A 113 11.90 15.48 -2.81
CA LEU A 113 12.51 14.14 -2.68
C LEU A 113 13.99 14.24 -2.29
N GLU A 114 14.74 15.15 -2.92
CA GLU A 114 16.14 15.39 -2.56
C GLU A 114 16.27 15.90 -1.11
N ALA A 115 15.40 16.81 -0.69
CA ALA A 115 15.35 17.29 0.69
C ALA A 115 15.01 16.15 1.67
N ALA A 116 14.06 15.28 1.33
CA ALA A 116 13.70 14.12 2.15
C ALA A 116 14.90 13.16 2.34
N SER A 117 15.61 12.85 1.25
CA SER A 117 16.83 12.05 1.29
C SER A 117 17.91 12.67 2.18
N LYS A 118 18.16 13.97 2.02
CA LYS A 118 19.13 14.71 2.83
C LYS A 118 18.73 14.73 4.32
N ALA A 119 17.46 14.96 4.61
CA ALA A 119 16.94 15.02 5.98
C ALA A 119 17.04 13.66 6.69
N LEU A 120 16.67 12.57 6.01
CA LEU A 120 16.78 11.22 6.57
C LEU A 120 18.24 10.84 6.81
N ASN A 121 19.12 11.05 5.83
CA ASN A 121 20.56 10.76 5.99
C ASN A 121 21.19 11.58 7.11
N THR A 122 20.82 12.86 7.25
CA THR A 122 21.27 13.72 8.36
C THR A 122 20.80 13.16 9.70
N THR A 123 19.55 12.70 9.78
CA THR A 123 18.99 12.10 10.99
C THR A 123 19.71 10.81 11.37
N MET A 124 19.91 9.89 10.42
CA MET A 124 20.60 8.62 10.66
C MET A 124 22.08 8.83 11.04
N ALA A 125 22.74 9.82 10.45
CA ALA A 125 24.11 10.17 10.83
C ALA A 125 24.23 10.66 12.28
N LYS A 126 23.20 11.33 12.83
CA LYS A 126 23.15 11.73 14.25
C LYS A 126 23.04 10.53 15.20
N TYR A 127 22.50 9.40 14.74
CA TYR A 127 22.24 8.21 15.55
C TYR A 127 22.83 6.94 14.91
N PRO A 128 24.17 6.80 14.84
CA PRO A 128 24.84 5.77 14.03
C PRO A 128 24.56 4.32 14.45
N ASN A 129 24.14 4.09 15.70
CA ASN A 129 23.83 2.76 16.25
C ASN A 129 22.32 2.49 16.36
N ALA A 130 21.48 3.37 15.81
CA ALA A 130 20.04 3.24 15.87
C ALA A 130 19.47 2.50 14.65
N SER A 131 18.25 2.01 14.82
CA SER A 131 17.43 1.48 13.74
C SER A 131 16.24 2.38 13.46
N PHE A 132 15.78 2.40 12.21
CA PHE A 132 14.75 3.31 11.74
C PHE A 132 13.62 2.57 11.02
N ASP A 133 12.39 2.79 11.46
CA ASP A 133 11.21 2.56 10.64
C ASP A 133 10.83 3.88 9.94
N VAL A 134 10.57 3.86 8.65
CA VAL A 134 10.22 5.03 7.85
C VAL A 134 8.79 4.90 7.36
N TYR A 135 7.98 5.94 7.49
CA TYR A 135 6.58 5.95 7.09
C TYR A 135 6.31 7.12 6.16
N GLY A 136 5.35 6.94 5.26
CA GLY A 136 4.81 8.02 4.46
C GLY A 136 3.54 7.62 3.74
N HIS A 137 2.58 8.53 3.66
CA HIS A 137 1.37 8.40 2.87
C HIS A 137 1.34 9.39 1.71
N SER A 138 0.67 9.04 0.61
CA SER A 138 0.55 9.90 -0.57
C SER A 138 1.94 10.36 -1.07
N LEU A 139 2.19 11.66 -1.21
CA LEU A 139 3.52 12.20 -1.52
C LEU A 139 4.60 11.81 -0.48
N GLY A 140 4.25 11.73 0.80
CA GLY A 140 5.14 11.29 1.87
C GLY A 140 5.69 9.90 1.61
N SER A 141 4.89 9.02 0.99
CA SER A 141 5.32 7.69 0.54
C SER A 141 6.44 7.76 -0.50
N MET A 142 6.37 8.73 -1.43
CA MET A 142 7.42 8.94 -2.43
C MET A 142 8.71 9.46 -1.78
N CYS A 143 8.58 10.36 -0.80
CA CYS A 143 9.71 10.83 0.02
C CYS A 143 10.37 9.65 0.75
N ALA A 144 9.56 8.78 1.38
CA ALA A 144 10.03 7.58 2.07
C ALA A 144 10.75 6.62 1.11
N GLN A 145 10.15 6.31 -0.04
CA GLN A 145 10.76 5.48 -1.09
C GLN A 145 12.11 6.07 -1.55
N TYR A 146 12.15 7.35 -1.90
CA TYR A 146 13.34 7.98 -2.46
C TYR A 146 14.46 8.12 -1.41
N ALA A 147 14.12 8.58 -0.21
CA ALA A 147 15.07 8.73 0.89
C ALA A 147 15.68 7.38 1.30
N ALA A 148 14.90 6.30 1.26
CA ALA A 148 15.39 4.96 1.54
C ALA A 148 16.43 4.50 0.50
N VAL A 149 16.10 4.55 -0.79
CA VAL A 149 16.97 4.03 -1.86
C VAL A 149 18.19 4.90 -2.16
N THR A 150 18.20 6.15 -1.70
CA THR A 150 19.35 7.06 -1.80
C THR A 150 20.14 7.15 -0.50
N SER A 151 19.75 6.39 0.54
CA SER A 151 20.41 6.44 1.83
C SER A 151 21.80 5.82 1.80
N THR A 152 22.79 6.54 2.33
CA THR A 152 24.12 6.01 2.61
C THR A 152 24.17 5.18 3.90
N HIS A 153 23.07 5.13 4.66
CA HIS A 153 22.92 4.39 5.91
C HIS A 153 21.78 3.37 5.83
N SER A 154 21.50 2.82 4.64
CA SER A 154 20.38 1.90 4.38
C SER A 154 20.36 0.63 5.24
N ASN A 155 21.50 0.27 5.88
CA ASN A 155 21.57 -0.80 6.87
C ASN A 155 20.86 -0.47 8.19
N GLN A 156 20.76 0.81 8.57
CA GLN A 156 20.02 1.26 9.75
C GLN A 156 18.50 1.26 9.52
N ILE A 157 18.06 1.31 8.26
CA ILE A 157 16.64 1.21 7.92
C ILE A 157 16.18 -0.24 8.14
N LYS A 158 15.24 -0.41 9.06
CA LYS A 158 14.62 -1.69 9.38
C LYS A 158 13.49 -1.98 8.40
N SER A 159 12.52 -1.06 8.31
CA SER A 159 11.39 -1.15 7.39
C SER A 159 10.96 0.24 6.89
N VAL A 160 10.34 0.27 5.71
CA VAL A 160 9.70 1.44 5.11
C VAL A 160 8.26 1.06 4.79
N TYR A 161 7.31 1.83 5.29
CA TYR A 161 5.88 1.63 5.10
C TYR A 161 5.33 2.81 4.29
N ALA A 162 5.14 2.58 3.00
CA ALA A 162 4.63 3.56 2.05
C ALA A 162 3.17 3.24 1.72
N TYR A 163 2.27 4.18 1.94
CA TYR A 163 0.83 4.01 1.72
C TYR A 163 0.34 4.92 0.59
N GLU A 164 -0.41 4.36 -0.35
CA GLU A 164 -1.19 5.10 -1.36
C GLU A 164 -0.44 6.19 -2.15
N GLY A 165 0.89 6.08 -2.25
CA GLY A 165 1.67 7.04 -3.04
C GLY A 165 2.15 6.43 -4.36
N PRO A 166 2.49 7.27 -5.36
CA PRO A 166 3.02 6.79 -6.63
C PRO A 166 4.35 6.02 -6.51
N ASN A 167 4.57 5.08 -7.43
CA ASN A 167 5.85 4.38 -7.60
C ASN A 167 6.89 5.29 -8.26
N ILE A 168 8.03 5.50 -7.59
CA ILE A 168 9.10 6.38 -8.09
C ILE A 168 10.14 5.67 -8.99
N TYR A 169 9.98 4.38 -9.29
CA TYR A 169 11.01 3.58 -10.01
C TYR A 169 11.49 4.23 -11.31
N SER A 170 10.59 4.92 -12.02
CA SER A 170 10.89 5.63 -13.27
C SER A 170 11.82 6.83 -13.10
N LEU A 171 11.85 7.43 -11.91
CA LEU A 171 12.67 8.59 -11.56
C LEU A 171 14.11 8.19 -11.16
N LEU A 172 14.31 6.92 -10.82
CA LEU A 172 15.58 6.40 -10.34
C LEU A 172 16.59 6.19 -11.46
N SER A 173 17.83 6.56 -11.18
CA SER A 173 19.02 6.12 -11.91
C SER A 173 19.25 4.61 -11.74
N GLN A 174 20.16 4.04 -12.52
CA GLN A 174 20.44 2.61 -12.46
C GLN A 174 21.01 2.17 -11.10
N SER A 175 21.90 2.97 -10.49
CA SER A 175 22.44 2.68 -9.16
C SER A 175 21.37 2.73 -8.07
N GLU A 176 20.46 3.70 -8.15
CA GLU A 176 19.32 3.81 -7.22
C GLU A 176 18.35 2.62 -7.38
N ARG A 177 18.13 2.12 -8.61
CA ARG A 177 17.33 0.90 -8.83
C ARG A 177 18.01 -0.35 -8.27
N SER A 178 19.33 -0.47 -8.41
CA SER A 178 20.09 -1.54 -7.75
C SER A 178 19.96 -1.48 -6.23
N GLN A 179 19.95 -0.27 -5.65
CA GLN A 179 19.70 -0.10 -4.23
C GLN A 179 18.24 -0.44 -3.86
N ALA A 180 17.27 -0.08 -4.70
CA ALA A 180 15.87 -0.47 -4.53
C ALA A 180 15.69 -2.01 -4.51
N LEU A 181 16.44 -2.75 -5.35
CA LEU A 181 16.44 -4.20 -5.34
C LEU A 181 16.99 -4.76 -4.02
N LYS A 182 18.09 -4.20 -3.49
CA LYS A 182 18.67 -4.61 -2.18
C LYS A 182 17.72 -4.32 -1.02
N MET A 183 16.93 -3.27 -1.14
CA MET A 183 15.96 -2.85 -0.12
C MET A 183 14.58 -3.47 -0.34
N LYS A 184 14.41 -4.40 -1.29
CA LYS A 184 13.09 -4.84 -1.74
C LYS A 184 12.24 -5.42 -0.62
N ASN A 185 12.84 -6.18 0.29
CA ASN A 185 12.14 -6.77 1.44
C ASN A 185 11.93 -5.81 2.62
N LYS A 186 12.56 -4.64 2.60
CA LYS A 186 12.42 -3.62 3.64
C LYS A 186 11.38 -2.56 3.28
N ILE A 187 11.13 -2.34 1.99
CA ILE A 187 10.20 -1.32 1.52
C ILE A 187 8.87 -1.99 1.16
N HIS A 188 7.81 -1.61 1.86
CA HIS A 188 6.46 -2.16 1.70
C HIS A 188 5.54 -1.06 1.17
N ASN A 189 5.04 -1.22 -0.05
CA ASN A 189 4.09 -0.29 -0.66
C ASN A 189 2.69 -0.88 -0.53
N TYR A 190 1.84 -0.30 0.32
CA TYR A 190 0.44 -0.67 0.47
C TYR A 190 -0.38 0.15 -0.52
N ILE A 191 -0.94 -0.55 -1.50
CA ILE A 191 -1.54 0.05 -2.69
C ILE A 191 -2.97 -0.44 -2.87
N ASP A 192 -3.91 0.48 -2.76
CA ASP A 192 -5.27 0.27 -3.18
C ASP A 192 -5.39 0.52 -4.69
N ARG A 193 -5.62 -0.53 -5.47
CA ARG A 193 -5.77 -0.41 -6.93
C ARG A 193 -6.96 0.45 -7.38
N LYS A 194 -7.84 0.86 -6.46
CA LYS A 194 -8.98 1.74 -6.69
C LYS A 194 -8.67 3.19 -6.29
N ASP A 195 -7.59 3.42 -5.56
CA ASP A 195 -7.05 4.75 -5.36
C ASP A 195 -6.51 5.29 -6.69
N ILE A 196 -6.84 6.55 -6.94
CA ILE A 196 -6.43 7.25 -8.13
C ILE A 196 -5.00 7.76 -8.03
N VAL A 197 -4.44 7.93 -6.82
CA VAL A 197 -3.08 8.45 -6.60
C VAL A 197 -2.01 7.37 -6.74
N SER A 198 -2.33 6.12 -6.38
CA SER A 198 -1.40 4.99 -6.37
C SER A 198 -0.99 4.50 -7.78
N LEU A 199 -0.23 5.32 -8.49
CA LEU A 199 0.18 5.11 -9.89
C LEU A 199 1.54 4.43 -10.03
N GLY A 200 1.81 3.89 -11.22
CA GLY A 200 3.13 3.35 -11.57
C GLY A 200 3.39 1.93 -11.08
N TYR A 201 2.40 1.27 -10.46
CA TYR A 201 2.47 -0.13 -10.03
C TYR A 201 1.91 -1.11 -11.07
N ALA A 202 1.76 -0.70 -12.33
CA ALA A 202 1.30 -1.58 -13.42
C ALA A 202 2.21 -2.81 -13.60
N ASN A 203 3.45 -2.72 -13.10
CA ASN A 203 4.33 -3.85 -12.94
C ASN A 203 4.96 -3.89 -11.55
N ARG A 204 4.77 -4.98 -10.80
CA ARG A 204 5.28 -5.12 -9.43
C ARG A 204 6.79 -5.40 -9.36
N MET A 205 7.38 -5.85 -10.46
CA MET A 205 8.83 -6.09 -10.53
C MET A 205 9.61 -4.78 -10.72
N ALA A 206 9.04 -3.82 -11.44
CA ALA A 206 9.57 -2.45 -11.60
C ALA A 206 8.99 -1.47 -10.56
N ALA A 207 8.86 -1.92 -9.31
CA ALA A 207 8.44 -1.10 -8.18
C ALA A 207 9.58 -0.93 -7.17
N VAL A 208 9.63 0.22 -6.51
CA VAL A 208 10.58 0.46 -5.41
C VAL A 208 10.09 -0.29 -4.17
N GLY A 209 10.63 -1.48 -3.94
CA GLY A 209 10.19 -2.33 -2.83
C GLY A 209 9.26 -3.46 -3.25
N HIS A 210 8.61 -4.02 -2.23
CA HIS A 210 7.56 -5.00 -2.35
C HIS A 210 6.20 -4.29 -2.49
N VAL A 211 5.35 -4.80 -3.37
CA VAL A 211 4.00 -4.25 -3.59
C VAL A 211 3.02 -5.11 -2.82
N ARG A 212 2.26 -4.49 -1.91
CA ARG A 212 1.20 -5.07 -1.10
C ARG A 212 -0.12 -4.54 -1.64
N ASP A 213 -0.67 -5.23 -2.63
CA ASP A 213 -1.97 -4.86 -3.20
C ASP A 213 -3.05 -5.06 -2.14
N VAL A 214 -3.74 -3.99 -1.73
CA VAL A 214 -4.73 -4.05 -0.64
C VAL A 214 -6.07 -4.55 -1.17
N TYR A 215 -6.69 -5.49 -0.46
CA TYR A 215 -8.05 -5.91 -0.75
C TYR A 215 -9.05 -4.87 -0.22
N SER A 216 -9.33 -3.87 -1.05
CA SER A 216 -10.15 -2.71 -0.69
C SER A 216 -11.59 -2.79 -1.19
N LYS A 217 -12.49 -2.09 -0.51
CA LYS A 217 -13.83 -1.76 -1.01
C LYS A 217 -13.75 -0.59 -2.00
N ASP A 218 -14.51 -0.66 -3.08
CA ASP A 218 -14.70 0.48 -3.98
C ASP A 218 -15.70 1.48 -3.36
N LEU A 219 -15.24 2.71 -3.12
CA LEU A 219 -16.06 3.81 -2.62
C LEU A 219 -16.72 4.62 -3.75
N GLY A 220 -16.58 4.20 -5.00
CA GLY A 220 -17.25 4.81 -6.15
C GLY A 220 -16.70 6.21 -6.43
N LEU A 221 -17.54 7.24 -6.26
CA LEU A 221 -17.18 8.64 -6.52
C LEU A 221 -16.36 9.27 -5.38
N ASP A 222 -16.34 8.67 -4.19
CA ASP A 222 -15.58 9.20 -3.05
C ASP A 222 -14.09 8.82 -3.14
N LYS A 223 -13.39 9.48 -4.08
CA LYS A 223 -11.97 9.23 -4.35
C LYS A 223 -11.06 9.78 -3.24
N VAL A 224 -11.51 10.81 -2.53
CA VAL A 224 -10.75 11.36 -1.40
C VAL A 224 -10.72 10.34 -0.26
N SER A 225 -11.87 9.80 0.15
CA SER A 225 -11.87 8.75 1.18
C SER A 225 -11.15 7.49 0.70
N GLN A 226 -11.24 7.15 -0.60
CA GLN A 226 -10.51 5.99 -1.14
C GLN A 226 -9.00 6.13 -0.91
N HIS A 227 -8.45 7.31 -1.21
CA HIS A 227 -7.04 7.63 -0.99
C HIS A 227 -6.67 7.66 0.50
N LEU A 228 -7.55 8.20 1.36
CA LEU A 228 -7.37 8.27 2.82
C LEU A 228 -7.73 6.95 3.53
N TRP A 229 -7.31 5.82 2.97
CA TRP A 229 -7.52 4.47 3.51
C TRP A 229 -8.98 4.05 3.72
N GLY A 230 -9.97 4.81 3.26
CA GLY A 230 -11.38 4.55 3.50
C GLY A 230 -11.88 3.25 2.84
N GLY A 231 -11.18 2.79 1.81
CA GLY A 231 -11.42 1.49 1.18
C GLY A 231 -10.84 0.29 1.95
N TYR A 232 -9.94 0.51 2.92
CA TYR A 232 -9.23 -0.57 3.60
C TYR A 232 -10.18 -1.38 4.48
N GLN A 233 -10.01 -2.70 4.46
CA GLN A 233 -10.87 -3.63 5.18
C GLN A 233 -10.09 -4.29 6.33
N TRP A 234 -10.11 -3.66 7.49
CA TRP A 234 -9.35 -4.14 8.64
C TRP A 234 -10.02 -5.32 9.32
N GLN A 235 -9.23 -6.35 9.64
CA GLN A 235 -9.70 -7.45 10.48
C GLN A 235 -9.70 -7.04 11.97
N LYS A 236 -10.43 -7.80 12.80
CA LYS A 236 -10.56 -7.54 14.25
C LYS A 236 -9.21 -7.56 14.99
N ASP A 237 -8.22 -8.28 14.47
CA ASP A 237 -6.86 -8.35 15.02
C ASP A 237 -5.92 -7.25 14.50
N GLY A 238 -6.40 -6.37 13.61
CA GLY A 238 -5.63 -5.29 13.00
C GLY A 238 -4.79 -5.71 11.79
N SER A 239 -4.96 -6.93 11.28
CA SER A 239 -4.37 -7.33 9.98
C SER A 239 -5.10 -6.68 8.81
N LEU A 240 -4.37 -6.54 7.68
CA LEU A 240 -4.88 -5.97 6.44
C LEU A 240 -4.88 -7.05 5.35
N PRO A 241 -6.07 -7.50 4.87
CA PRO A 241 -6.16 -8.42 3.76
C PRO A 241 -5.54 -7.84 2.49
N LEU A 242 -4.75 -8.67 1.81
CA LEU A 242 -4.10 -8.32 0.55
C LEU A 242 -4.79 -9.03 -0.62
N ALA A 243 -4.92 -8.32 -1.74
CA ALA A 243 -5.39 -8.89 -2.99
C ALA A 243 -4.33 -9.79 -3.62
N PRO A 244 -4.73 -10.86 -4.32
CA PRO A 244 -3.78 -11.76 -4.94
C PRO A 244 -3.04 -11.04 -6.09
N PRO A 245 -1.77 -11.38 -6.33
CA PRO A 245 -1.01 -10.85 -7.44
C PRO A 245 -1.59 -11.32 -8.78
N ASP A 246 -1.44 -10.50 -9.82
CA ASP A 246 -1.72 -10.93 -11.19
C ASP A 246 -0.71 -11.99 -11.64
N MET A 247 -1.16 -13.25 -11.73
CA MET A 247 -0.34 -14.37 -12.17
C MET A 247 -0.08 -14.36 -13.69
N ASN A 248 -0.87 -13.63 -14.48
CA ASN A 248 -0.57 -13.42 -15.90
C ASN A 248 0.59 -12.44 -16.09
N GLU A 249 0.72 -11.44 -15.22
CA GLU A 249 1.92 -10.59 -15.16
C GLU A 249 3.16 -11.46 -14.94
N MET A 250 3.15 -12.41 -13.99
CA MET A 250 4.26 -13.36 -13.78
C MET A 250 4.62 -14.10 -15.07
N LYS A 251 3.62 -14.70 -15.73
CA LYS A 251 3.81 -15.45 -16.98
C LYS A 251 4.43 -14.57 -18.06
N ASN A 252 4.00 -13.31 -18.17
CA ASN A 252 4.54 -12.35 -19.12
C ASN A 252 6.00 -12.01 -18.84
N VAL A 253 6.37 -11.79 -17.56
CA VAL A 253 7.79 -11.55 -17.19
C VAL A 253 8.64 -12.78 -17.51
N LEU A 254 8.18 -13.99 -17.16
CA LEU A 254 8.92 -15.24 -17.42
C LEU A 254 9.05 -15.53 -18.92
N ALA A 255 8.00 -15.30 -19.70
CA ALA A 255 8.02 -15.46 -21.15
C ALA A 255 9.00 -14.48 -21.81
N TYR A 256 8.96 -13.22 -21.37
CA TYR A 256 9.94 -12.21 -21.80
C TYR A 256 11.37 -12.64 -21.45
N TYR A 257 11.61 -13.07 -20.20
CA TYR A 257 12.94 -13.49 -19.76
C TYR A 257 13.49 -14.63 -20.63
N ARG A 258 12.71 -15.68 -20.86
CA ARG A 258 13.12 -16.84 -21.68
C ARG A 258 13.40 -16.44 -23.13
N LYS A 259 12.61 -15.52 -23.68
CA LYS A 259 12.77 -15.01 -25.06
C LYS A 259 14.03 -14.13 -25.20
N THR A 260 14.26 -13.24 -24.24
CA THR A 260 15.32 -12.23 -24.30
C THR A 260 16.68 -12.79 -23.85
N TYR A 261 16.68 -13.81 -22.98
CA TYR A 261 17.90 -14.40 -22.40
C TYR A 261 17.96 -15.94 -22.51
N PRO A 262 17.81 -16.52 -23.73
CA PRO A 262 17.70 -17.98 -23.89
C PRO A 262 18.94 -18.76 -23.45
N SER A 263 20.14 -18.17 -23.60
CA SER A 263 21.39 -18.77 -23.14
C SER A 263 21.57 -18.67 -21.62
N MET A 264 21.14 -17.56 -21.02
CA MET A 264 21.25 -17.33 -19.58
C MET A 264 20.31 -18.22 -18.78
N ALA A 265 19.11 -18.50 -19.31
CA ALA A 265 18.07 -19.27 -18.62
C ALA A 265 18.52 -20.65 -18.11
N ASN A 266 19.54 -21.24 -18.75
CA ASN A 266 20.08 -22.54 -18.37
C ASN A 266 21.26 -22.48 -17.38
N THR A 267 21.78 -21.29 -17.09
CA THR A 267 22.88 -21.08 -16.13
C THR A 267 22.37 -21.04 -14.68
N ARG A 268 23.27 -21.17 -13.70
CA ARG A 268 22.92 -21.03 -12.26
C ARG A 268 22.28 -19.67 -11.97
N ALA A 269 22.89 -18.58 -12.46
CA ALA A 269 22.37 -17.23 -12.27
C ALA A 269 21.02 -17.03 -12.96
N GLY A 270 20.82 -17.61 -14.14
CA GLY A 270 19.53 -17.53 -14.84
C GLY A 270 18.41 -18.31 -14.15
N ARG A 271 18.70 -19.50 -13.62
CA ARG A 271 17.74 -20.25 -12.80
C ARG A 271 17.37 -19.47 -11.54
N PHE A 272 18.35 -18.83 -10.89
CA PHE A 272 18.09 -17.96 -9.75
C PHE A 272 17.14 -16.80 -10.09
N VAL A 273 17.28 -16.16 -11.27
CA VAL A 273 16.33 -15.12 -11.71
C VAL A 273 14.91 -15.67 -11.87
N LEU A 274 14.76 -16.87 -12.44
CA LEU A 274 13.45 -17.54 -12.56
C LEU A 274 12.85 -17.81 -11.17
N ASP A 275 13.64 -18.41 -10.27
CA ASP A 275 13.23 -18.75 -8.92
C ASP A 275 12.86 -17.49 -8.13
N TYR A 276 13.62 -16.40 -8.28
CA TYR A 276 13.30 -15.09 -7.70
C TYR A 276 11.94 -14.58 -8.17
N ILE A 277 11.71 -14.49 -9.48
CA ILE A 277 10.44 -14.00 -10.03
C ILE A 277 9.28 -14.88 -9.57
N GLN A 278 9.41 -16.20 -9.69
CA GLN A 278 8.35 -17.13 -9.29
C GLN A 278 8.07 -17.06 -7.79
N SER A 279 9.12 -16.99 -6.95
CA SER A 279 8.95 -16.95 -5.50
C SER A 279 8.22 -15.70 -5.03
N GLN A 280 8.47 -14.53 -5.64
CA GLN A 280 7.75 -13.30 -5.29
C GLN A 280 6.25 -13.47 -5.51
N TYR A 281 5.84 -13.86 -6.72
CA TYR A 281 4.41 -13.97 -7.08
C TYR A 281 3.72 -15.14 -6.38
N CYS A 282 4.34 -16.32 -6.37
CA CYS A 282 3.72 -17.50 -5.77
C CYS A 282 3.55 -17.35 -4.25
N MET A 283 4.51 -16.73 -3.56
CA MET A 283 4.37 -16.51 -2.13
C MET A 283 3.36 -15.41 -1.80
N ASP A 284 3.29 -14.35 -2.60
CA ASP A 284 2.24 -13.32 -2.44
C ASP A 284 0.84 -13.90 -2.66
N ALA A 285 0.66 -14.71 -3.70
CA ALA A 285 -0.59 -15.41 -3.95
C ALA A 285 -0.93 -16.35 -2.80
N PHE A 286 0.03 -17.14 -2.32
CA PHE A 286 -0.20 -18.08 -1.23
C PHE A 286 -0.60 -17.38 0.08
N VAL A 287 0.07 -16.28 0.45
CA VAL A 287 -0.31 -15.49 1.63
C VAL A 287 -1.68 -14.85 1.46
N SER A 288 -1.98 -14.30 0.28
CA SER A 288 -3.30 -13.72 -0.02
C SER A 288 -4.43 -14.76 0.07
N ASP A 289 -4.21 -15.97 -0.48
CA ASP A 289 -5.18 -17.07 -0.41
C ASP A 289 -5.41 -17.50 1.05
N THR A 290 -4.36 -17.61 1.88
CA THR A 290 -4.52 -17.98 3.29
C THR A 290 -5.17 -16.90 4.14
N SER A 291 -4.90 -15.62 3.84
CA SER A 291 -5.60 -14.49 4.47
C SER A 291 -7.07 -14.44 4.07
N THR A 292 -7.39 -14.73 2.80
CA THR A 292 -8.77 -14.82 2.31
C THR A 292 -9.52 -15.95 3.01
N LEU A 293 -8.89 -17.12 3.14
CA LEU A 293 -9.48 -18.25 3.87
C LEU A 293 -9.78 -17.91 5.34
N GLU A 294 -8.88 -17.21 6.02
CA GLU A 294 -9.11 -16.74 7.39
C GLU A 294 -10.30 -15.76 7.47
N ASN A 295 -10.38 -14.81 6.53
CA ASN A 295 -11.48 -13.87 6.44
C ASN A 295 -12.84 -14.54 6.12
N ASP A 296 -12.86 -15.50 5.20
CA ASP A 296 -14.07 -16.21 4.81
C ASP A 296 -14.65 -17.00 5.99
N ILE A 297 -13.80 -17.62 6.82
CA ILE A 297 -14.24 -18.32 8.03
C ILE A 297 -14.86 -17.36 9.05
N ASN A 298 -14.27 -16.18 9.21
CA ASN A 298 -14.85 -15.14 10.06
C ASN A 298 -16.21 -14.66 9.53
N THR A 299 -16.31 -14.48 8.21
CA THR A 299 -17.56 -14.05 7.54
C THR A 299 -18.66 -15.11 7.67
N ILE A 300 -18.33 -16.39 7.44
CA ILE A 300 -19.26 -17.51 7.61
C ILE A 300 -19.76 -17.61 9.05
N HIS A 301 -18.90 -17.37 10.04
CA HIS A 301 -19.30 -17.35 11.46
C HIS A 301 -20.26 -16.20 11.76
N ASP A 302 -19.94 -14.98 11.32
CA ASP A 302 -20.80 -13.81 11.53
C ASP A 302 -22.19 -14.03 10.87
N ASP A 303 -22.23 -14.59 9.66
CA ASP A 303 -23.48 -14.96 8.96
C ASP A 303 -24.26 -16.07 9.71
N ALA A 304 -23.56 -17.10 10.20
CA ALA A 304 -24.17 -18.18 10.97
C ALA A 304 -24.76 -17.68 12.30
N VAL A 305 -24.10 -16.73 12.97
CA VAL A 305 -24.61 -16.08 14.19
C VAL A 305 -25.90 -15.34 13.88
N GLN A 306 -25.95 -14.53 12.83
CA GLN A 306 -27.14 -13.78 12.43
C GLN A 306 -28.31 -14.71 12.05
N LEU A 307 -28.01 -15.75 11.27
CA LEU A 307 -29.01 -16.75 10.88
C LEU A 307 -29.55 -17.52 12.10
N LEU A 308 -28.67 -17.95 13.01
CA LEU A 308 -29.06 -18.67 14.22
C LEU A 308 -29.96 -17.81 15.10
N GLN A 309 -29.57 -16.56 15.35
CA GLN A 309 -30.34 -15.62 16.16
C GLN A 309 -31.72 -15.36 15.55
N SER A 310 -31.79 -15.09 14.24
CA SER A 310 -33.07 -14.83 13.56
C SER A 310 -34.01 -16.05 13.58
N LYS A 311 -33.48 -17.26 13.35
CA LYS A 311 -34.27 -18.51 13.39
C LYS A 311 -34.76 -18.84 14.80
N LEU A 312 -33.91 -18.67 15.82
CA LEU A 312 -34.32 -18.89 17.21
C LEU A 312 -35.36 -17.87 17.67
N ALA A 313 -35.17 -16.58 17.35
CA ALA A 313 -36.13 -15.54 17.68
C ALA A 313 -37.50 -15.82 17.04
N LEU A 314 -37.54 -16.22 15.77
CA LEU A 314 -38.77 -16.61 15.09
C LEU A 314 -39.42 -17.84 15.77
N ALA A 315 -38.65 -18.89 16.04
CA ALA A 315 -39.17 -20.10 16.68
C ALA A 315 -39.75 -19.82 18.08
N ILE A 316 -39.06 -19.02 18.91
CA ILE A 316 -39.53 -18.60 20.23
C ILE A 316 -40.82 -17.78 20.11
N THR A 317 -40.88 -16.88 19.15
CA THR A 317 -42.09 -16.08 18.87
C THR A 317 -43.26 -16.98 18.47
N THR A 318 -43.06 -17.93 17.54
CA THR A 318 -44.09 -18.88 17.12
C THR A 318 -44.56 -19.76 18.28
N MET A 319 -43.65 -20.28 19.11
CA MET A 319 -44.01 -21.06 20.30
C MET A 319 -44.84 -20.24 21.28
N THR A 320 -44.42 -19.01 21.56
CA THR A 320 -45.11 -18.12 22.51
C THR A 320 -46.51 -17.75 22.01
N THR A 321 -46.67 -17.51 20.70
CA THR A 321 -47.96 -17.21 20.08
C THR A 321 -48.90 -18.42 20.07
N ASN A 322 -48.40 -19.61 19.72
CA ASN A 322 -49.23 -20.81 19.60
C ASN A 322 -49.54 -21.45 20.97
N LEU A 323 -48.66 -21.27 21.95
CA LEU A 323 -48.81 -21.76 23.32
C LEU A 323 -49.16 -20.60 24.27
N ASN A 324 -50.07 -19.71 23.84
CA ASN A 324 -50.44 -18.49 24.56
C ASN A 324 -51.08 -18.72 25.94
N VAL A 325 -51.48 -19.96 26.24
CA VAL A 325 -51.97 -20.39 27.57
C VAL A 325 -50.84 -20.67 28.57
N LEU A 326 -49.60 -20.86 28.10
CA LEU A 326 -48.43 -21.10 28.94
C LEU A 326 -47.79 -19.76 29.34
N ASN A 327 -47.26 -19.71 30.56
CA ASN A 327 -46.40 -18.59 30.98
C ASN A 327 -45.11 -18.57 30.12
N PRO A 328 -44.72 -17.43 29.52
CA PRO A 328 -43.45 -17.27 28.82
C PRO A 328 -42.22 -17.75 29.61
N ASP A 329 -42.22 -17.61 30.94
CA ASP A 329 -41.11 -18.10 31.79
C ASP A 329 -41.00 -19.63 31.76
N SER A 330 -42.13 -20.35 31.66
CA SER A 330 -42.13 -21.81 31.54
C SER A 330 -41.54 -22.27 30.21
N ILE A 331 -41.84 -21.54 29.12
CA ILE A 331 -41.26 -21.80 27.80
C ILE A 331 -39.75 -21.55 27.85
N ASN A 332 -39.32 -20.42 28.41
CA ASN A 332 -37.90 -20.08 28.56
C ASN A 332 -37.16 -21.07 29.45
N HIS A 333 -37.79 -21.55 30.53
CA HIS A 333 -37.21 -22.57 31.42
C HIS A 333 -36.97 -23.88 30.66
N GLU A 334 -37.95 -24.36 29.89
CA GLU A 334 -37.81 -25.59 29.10
C GLU A 334 -36.71 -25.45 28.02
N LEU A 335 -36.64 -24.29 27.35
CA LEU A 335 -35.58 -24.00 26.40
C LEU A 335 -34.20 -24.00 27.06
N TYR A 336 -34.09 -23.44 28.26
CA TYR A 336 -32.85 -23.46 29.05
C TYR A 336 -32.42 -24.87 29.42
N GLN A 337 -33.34 -25.69 29.92
CA GLN A 337 -33.07 -27.09 30.29
C GLN A 337 -32.58 -27.92 29.09
N ARG A 338 -33.13 -27.65 27.90
CA ARG A 338 -32.72 -28.34 26.66
C ARG A 338 -31.48 -27.75 25.99
N GLY A 339 -30.92 -26.66 26.53
CA GLY A 339 -29.76 -26.01 25.92
C GLY A 339 -30.09 -25.25 24.62
N LEU A 340 -31.33 -24.79 24.47
CA LEU A 340 -31.86 -24.14 23.26
C LEU A 340 -32.04 -22.63 23.42
N THR A 341 -31.56 -22.03 24.52
CA THR A 341 -31.50 -20.57 24.62
C THR A 341 -30.51 -20.00 23.62
N ASN A 342 -30.74 -18.76 23.17
CA ASN A 342 -29.80 -18.05 22.30
C ASN A 342 -28.36 -18.12 22.81
N LYS A 343 -28.15 -17.90 24.12
CA LYS A 343 -26.82 -17.97 24.73
C LYS A 343 -26.17 -19.34 24.58
N GLN A 344 -26.91 -20.43 24.84
CA GLN A 344 -26.36 -21.79 24.78
C GLN A 344 -26.12 -22.24 23.33
N ALA A 345 -27.02 -21.88 22.41
CA ALA A 345 -26.86 -22.19 21.00
C ALA A 345 -25.66 -21.44 20.38
N LEU A 346 -25.51 -20.14 20.69
CA LEU A 346 -24.35 -19.34 20.27
C LEU A 346 -23.05 -19.91 20.85
N ALA A 347 -23.02 -20.27 22.14
CA ALA A 347 -21.83 -20.87 22.73
C ALA A 347 -21.39 -22.18 22.05
N ARG A 348 -22.33 -23.00 21.57
CA ARG A 348 -22.01 -24.21 20.79
C ARG A 348 -21.45 -23.87 19.40
N LEU A 349 -22.03 -22.86 18.74
CA LEU A 349 -21.54 -22.37 17.46
C LEU A 349 -20.12 -21.79 17.59
N ASP A 350 -19.90 -20.95 18.60
CA ASP A 350 -18.61 -20.33 18.88
C ASP A 350 -17.54 -21.38 19.19
N HIS A 351 -17.86 -22.39 19.99
CA HIS A 351 -16.93 -23.48 20.26
C HIS A 351 -16.52 -24.25 18.99
N ALA A 352 -17.46 -24.50 18.08
CA ALA A 352 -17.15 -25.14 16.80
C ALA A 352 -16.29 -24.23 15.91
N TYR A 353 -16.63 -22.95 15.84
CA TYR A 353 -15.91 -21.94 15.05
C TYR A 353 -14.47 -21.74 15.53
N GLU A 354 -14.22 -21.68 16.84
CA GLU A 354 -12.88 -21.40 17.39
C GLU A 354 -11.83 -22.46 16.99
N VAL A 355 -12.24 -23.72 16.76
CA VAL A 355 -11.36 -24.76 16.22
C VAL A 355 -10.89 -24.42 14.80
N PHE A 356 -11.82 -24.04 13.92
CA PHE A 356 -11.51 -23.69 12.54
C PHE A 356 -10.71 -22.39 12.45
N LYS A 357 -11.15 -21.36 13.17
CA LYS A 357 -10.46 -20.07 13.27
C LYS A 357 -9.01 -20.25 13.72
N SER A 358 -8.78 -20.98 14.82
CA SER A 358 -7.42 -21.22 15.33
C SER A 358 -6.54 -21.93 14.30
N ALA A 359 -7.11 -22.89 13.57
CA ALA A 359 -6.37 -23.62 12.52
C ALA A 359 -6.01 -22.70 11.34
N THR A 360 -6.93 -21.86 10.87
CA THR A 360 -6.68 -20.98 9.72
C THR A 360 -5.81 -19.78 10.06
N THR A 361 -5.97 -19.18 11.24
CA THR A 361 -4.99 -18.20 11.77
C THR A 361 -3.59 -18.81 11.84
N ALA A 362 -3.45 -20.05 12.31
CA ALA A 362 -2.15 -20.71 12.37
C ALA A 362 -1.56 -21.01 10.98
N VAL A 363 -2.39 -21.32 9.99
CA VAL A 363 -1.95 -21.50 8.59
C VAL A 363 -1.49 -20.16 8.02
N ASN A 364 -2.29 -19.10 8.12
CA ASN A 364 -1.97 -17.78 7.61
C ASN A 364 -0.65 -17.25 8.20
N GLN A 365 -0.49 -17.29 9.52
CA GLN A 365 0.76 -16.89 10.20
C GLN A 365 1.98 -17.71 9.76
N LYS A 366 1.82 -19.01 9.49
CA LYS A 366 2.92 -19.85 9.00
C LYS A 366 3.26 -19.52 7.54
N SER A 367 2.28 -19.18 6.72
CA SER A 367 2.47 -18.74 5.34
C SER A 367 3.24 -17.43 5.27
N GLU A 368 2.87 -16.43 6.09
CA GLU A 368 3.58 -15.16 6.20
C GLU A 368 5.04 -15.37 6.63
N ARG A 369 5.27 -16.16 7.69
CA ARG A 369 6.63 -16.50 8.13
C ARG A 369 7.44 -17.24 7.07
N LEU A 370 6.80 -18.08 6.25
CA LEU A 370 7.46 -18.77 5.15
C LEU A 370 7.85 -17.79 4.05
N GLN A 371 6.95 -16.86 3.69
CA GLN A 371 7.25 -15.78 2.74
C GLN A 371 8.45 -14.96 3.20
N GLU A 372 8.45 -14.50 4.46
CA GLU A 372 9.56 -13.74 5.04
C GLU A 372 10.88 -14.50 4.97
N LYS A 373 10.89 -15.79 5.33
CA LYS A 373 12.10 -16.63 5.26
C LYS A 373 12.62 -16.80 3.85
N ILE A 374 11.74 -17.03 2.87
CA ILE A 374 12.13 -17.15 1.46
C ILE A 374 12.72 -15.82 0.98
N GLN A 375 12.06 -14.71 1.29
CA GLN A 375 12.53 -13.36 0.94
C GLN A 375 13.90 -13.07 1.56
N GLN A 376 14.11 -13.37 2.84
CA GLN A 376 15.39 -13.23 3.51
C GLN A 376 16.48 -14.11 2.88
N GLY A 377 16.16 -15.36 2.53
CA GLY A 377 17.10 -16.26 1.87
C GLY A 377 17.53 -15.76 0.48
N ILE A 378 16.57 -15.26 -0.31
CA ILE A 378 16.83 -14.63 -1.61
C ILE A 378 17.72 -13.41 -1.45
N GLN A 379 17.42 -12.52 -0.50
CA GLN A 379 18.21 -11.32 -0.26
C GLN A 379 19.62 -11.66 0.19
N HIS A 380 19.76 -12.61 1.12
CA HIS A 380 21.06 -13.09 1.57
C HIS A 380 21.91 -13.65 0.40
N ALA A 381 21.29 -14.38 -0.53
CA ALA A 381 21.97 -14.86 -1.73
C ALA A 381 22.44 -13.70 -2.62
N MET A 382 21.60 -12.67 -2.83
CA MET A 382 21.97 -11.48 -3.61
C MET A 382 23.03 -10.61 -2.92
N ASP A 383 23.02 -10.53 -1.59
CA ASP A 383 24.01 -9.79 -0.81
C ASP A 383 25.38 -10.48 -0.81
N THR A 384 25.39 -11.82 -0.90
CA THR A 384 26.60 -12.64 -0.89
C THR A 384 27.22 -12.81 -2.28
N ASP A 385 26.39 -12.86 -3.34
CA ASP A 385 26.82 -13.06 -4.72
C ASP A 385 26.34 -11.91 -5.61
N THR A 386 27.27 -11.00 -5.91
CA THR A 386 26.99 -9.83 -6.75
C THR A 386 26.59 -10.21 -8.17
N GLN A 387 27.05 -11.37 -8.70
CA GLN A 387 26.64 -11.81 -10.04
C GLN A 387 25.16 -12.22 -10.07
N LEU A 388 24.64 -12.78 -8.98
CA LEU A 388 23.21 -13.08 -8.85
C LEU A 388 22.38 -11.80 -8.77
N ALA A 389 22.81 -10.83 -7.95
CA ALA A 389 22.15 -9.53 -7.84
C ALA A 389 22.14 -8.78 -9.19
N ASP A 390 23.29 -8.72 -9.86
CA ASP A 390 23.43 -8.07 -11.18
C ASP A 390 22.59 -8.77 -12.25
N SER A 391 22.47 -10.09 -12.17
CA SER A 391 21.63 -10.89 -13.07
C SER A 391 20.16 -10.56 -12.91
N VAL A 392 19.65 -10.48 -11.68
CA VAL A 392 18.28 -10.05 -11.40
C VAL A 392 18.08 -8.62 -11.88
N GLN A 393 18.96 -7.69 -11.49
CA GLN A 393 18.86 -6.28 -11.85
C GLN A 393 18.82 -6.09 -13.37
N LYS A 394 19.74 -6.74 -14.11
CA LYS A 394 19.81 -6.66 -15.57
C LYS A 394 18.50 -7.07 -16.23
N VAL A 395 17.86 -8.13 -15.74
CA VAL A 395 16.59 -8.62 -16.29
C VAL A 395 15.45 -7.67 -15.94
N MET A 396 15.38 -7.18 -14.70
CA MET A 396 14.35 -6.24 -14.26
C MET A 396 14.44 -4.90 -15.00
N ASP A 397 15.64 -4.35 -15.16
CA ASP A 397 15.87 -3.09 -15.89
C ASP A 397 15.54 -3.23 -17.37
N LYS A 398 15.99 -4.32 -18.01
CA LYS A 398 15.68 -4.55 -19.43
C LYS A 398 14.18 -4.74 -19.64
N TYR A 399 13.51 -5.48 -18.77
CA TYR A 399 12.06 -5.65 -18.82
C TYR A 399 11.33 -4.32 -18.61
N TYR A 400 11.78 -3.50 -17.65
CA TYR A 400 11.24 -2.17 -17.46
C TYR A 400 11.38 -1.33 -18.73
N CYS A 401 12.58 -1.23 -19.31
CA CYS A 401 12.83 -0.41 -20.50
C CYS A 401 12.06 -0.91 -21.74
N ASP A 402 12.00 -2.23 -21.96
CA ASP A 402 11.40 -2.79 -23.18
C ASP A 402 9.87 -2.92 -23.10
N VAL A 403 9.31 -3.09 -21.91
CA VAL A 403 7.89 -3.46 -21.72
C VAL A 403 7.13 -2.41 -20.90
N VAL A 404 7.61 -2.11 -19.69
CA VAL A 404 6.86 -1.29 -18.73
C VAL A 404 6.90 0.20 -19.12
N GLN A 405 8.09 0.73 -19.41
CA GLN A 405 8.28 2.13 -19.75
C GLN A 405 7.48 2.54 -21.02
N PRO A 406 7.44 1.76 -22.11
CA PRO A 406 6.57 2.06 -23.26
C PRO A 406 5.08 2.00 -22.94
N GLN A 407 4.64 1.13 -22.02
CA GLN A 407 3.24 1.10 -21.56
C GLN A 407 2.89 2.38 -20.80
N ILE A 408 3.76 2.79 -19.87
CA ILE A 408 3.63 4.05 -19.15
C ILE A 408 3.58 5.20 -20.16
N MET A 409 4.55 5.33 -21.07
CA MET A 409 4.57 6.41 -22.07
C MET A 409 3.30 6.47 -22.93
N ARG A 410 2.73 5.32 -23.31
CA ARG A 410 1.44 5.29 -24.03
C ARG A 410 0.30 5.82 -23.18
N GLN A 411 0.21 5.39 -21.91
CA GLN A 411 -0.78 5.93 -20.98
C GLN A 411 -0.60 7.44 -20.80
N GLN A 412 0.62 7.92 -20.58
CA GLN A 412 0.93 9.34 -20.45
C GLN A 412 0.52 10.13 -21.70
N THR A 413 0.78 9.59 -22.89
CA THR A 413 0.37 10.20 -24.17
C THR A 413 -1.15 10.30 -24.28
N GLN A 414 -1.88 9.25 -23.91
CA GLN A 414 -3.34 9.27 -23.86
C GLN A 414 -3.86 10.33 -22.89
N HIS A 415 -3.27 10.45 -21.69
CA HIS A 415 -3.65 11.48 -20.71
C HIS A 415 -3.41 12.89 -21.25
N ARG A 416 -2.28 13.13 -21.93
CA ARG A 416 -1.99 14.42 -22.59
C ARG A 416 -3.01 14.77 -23.67
N ILE A 417 -3.37 13.80 -24.52
CA ILE A 417 -4.38 14.00 -25.58
C ILE A 417 -5.74 14.30 -24.95
N THR A 418 -6.17 13.52 -23.95
CA THR A 418 -7.44 13.75 -23.26
C THR A 418 -7.48 15.13 -22.58
N ALA A 419 -6.42 15.52 -21.88
CA ALA A 419 -6.32 16.85 -21.28
C ALA A 419 -6.38 17.97 -22.32
N TYR A 420 -5.69 17.82 -23.46
CA TYR A 420 -5.73 18.76 -24.57
C TYR A 420 -7.13 18.87 -25.20
N LEU A 421 -7.84 17.75 -25.37
CA LEU A 421 -9.20 17.74 -25.90
C LEU A 421 -10.21 18.40 -24.95
N ILE A 422 -10.08 18.18 -23.63
CA ILE A 422 -10.92 18.81 -22.60
C ILE A 422 -10.69 20.32 -22.56
N LEU A 423 -9.42 20.77 -22.61
CA LEU A 423 -9.07 22.19 -22.66
C LEU A 423 -9.63 22.88 -23.92
N ASN A 424 -9.63 22.22 -25.07
CA ASN A 424 -10.19 22.78 -26.31
C ASN A 424 -11.72 22.70 -26.39
N ALA A 425 -12.35 21.74 -25.70
CA ALA A 425 -13.80 21.64 -25.60
C ALA A 425 -14.37 22.73 -24.66
N THR A 426 -13.65 23.07 -23.60
CA THR A 426 -14.04 24.13 -22.65
C THR A 426 -13.83 25.55 -23.19
N THR A 427 -12.92 25.75 -24.15
CA THR A 427 -12.80 27.03 -24.88
C THR A 427 -13.88 27.25 -25.95
N ASN A 428 -14.69 26.23 -26.28
CA ASN A 428 -15.78 26.34 -27.26
C ASN A 428 -17.17 26.58 -26.64
N ILE A 429 -17.24 26.87 -25.34
CA ILE A 429 -18.49 27.24 -24.65
C ILE A 429 -18.40 28.69 -24.17
N THR A 430 -18.64 29.64 -25.07
CA THR A 430 -19.24 30.97 -24.78
C THR A 430 -19.96 31.48 -26.04
N PRO A 431 -20.96 32.38 -25.89
CA PRO A 431 -22.25 32.25 -26.56
C PRO A 431 -22.28 32.82 -27.99
N HIS A 432 -23.26 32.33 -28.75
CA HIS A 432 -23.69 32.80 -30.07
C HIS A 432 -23.32 34.26 -30.44
N GLY A 433 -22.52 34.40 -31.50
CA GLY A 433 -22.31 35.62 -32.30
C GLY A 433 -21.32 35.33 -33.44
N PRO A 434 -21.54 35.80 -34.68
CA PRO A 434 -21.34 34.94 -35.86
C PRO A 434 -19.92 34.93 -36.43
N THR A 435 -19.49 33.72 -36.78
CA THR A 435 -18.64 33.32 -37.91
C THR A 435 -17.44 34.20 -38.28
N VAL A 436 -16.25 33.71 -37.95
CA VAL A 436 -15.09 33.79 -38.86
C VAL A 436 -14.44 32.42 -38.94
N THR A 437 -14.50 31.82 -40.13
CA THR A 437 -13.86 30.55 -40.49
C THR A 437 -12.33 30.68 -40.44
N PRO A 438 -11.59 29.76 -39.80
CA PRO A 438 -10.18 29.58 -40.11
C PRO A 438 -9.99 28.38 -41.04
N LEU A 439 -9.52 28.68 -42.25
CA LEU A 439 -8.84 27.74 -43.13
C LEU A 439 -7.59 27.20 -42.43
N LEU A 440 -7.53 25.89 -42.20
CA LEU A 440 -6.28 25.19 -41.91
C LEU A 440 -6.12 24.02 -42.88
N ARG A 441 -5.26 24.25 -43.88
CA ARG A 441 -4.74 23.22 -44.78
C ARG A 441 -3.90 22.24 -43.96
N LEU A 442 -4.34 21.00 -43.91
CA LEU A 442 -3.50 19.86 -43.54
C LEU A 442 -2.55 19.55 -44.72
N SER A 443 -1.24 19.52 -44.46
CA SER A 443 -0.28 18.84 -45.32
C SER A 443 0.05 17.48 -44.69
N PRO A 444 0.08 16.38 -45.46
CA PRO A 444 0.48 15.07 -44.95
C PRO A 444 2.00 14.89 -45.08
N PHE A 445 2.64 14.43 -44.01
CA PHE A 445 3.99 13.89 -44.07
C PHE A 445 3.93 12.47 -44.65
N SER A 446 4.64 12.27 -45.76
CA SER A 446 4.92 10.96 -46.36
C SER A 446 6.06 10.26 -45.63
N ALA A 447 6.00 8.93 -45.60
CA ALA A 447 7.03 8.01 -45.16
C ALA A 447 8.39 8.23 -45.86
N TYR A 448 9.47 8.05 -45.09
CA TYR A 448 10.57 7.11 -45.35
C TYR A 448 11.25 6.75 -44.03
#